data_AF-A0A2C5XH21-F1
#
_entry.id   AF-A0A2C5XH21-F1
#
_cell.length_a   1.000
_cell.length_b   1.000
_cell.length_c   1.000
_cell.angle_alpha   90.00
_cell.angle_beta   90.00
_cell.angle_gamma   90.00
#
_symmetry.space_group_name_H-M   'P 1'
#
loop_
_entity.id
_entity.type
_entity.pdbx_description
1 polymer ?
#
loop_
_entity_poly.entity_id
_entity_poly.type
_entity_poly.pdbx_seq_one_letter_code
_entity_poly.pdbx_strand_id
1 'polypeptide(L)'
;MLLFGQGATQNRFAPPLLLWTALYMLLGLAQAFPSQEAALLAKRQKPHRQARFLPPSEITTLYRGERRSPEEIEKAGGFFTKQVLEKLTPEQEEASSSLWSHVTQKTNQYTKYISTTADPSVAYNFAAKGPQGGWVYVISPDKQIVDATGTLGDYIELKFRNEFEYSAVGSIPFSQVKGWYPSQSIPERDIQRLRNGETLDGFVQNPSYDARFDSTRASGVRYELAGFGPQVKEAFADKNFKKLKGKSTYQALQQFVTDVVCDGKTACTAEFWKSSYPQSPPAQGGAPDEPQPGPSTPGDDPEANPSKPKDPKPDPFKSKDPKPRPSKSKKIPGSGTDRNELQNRKPKGIKSPCVIAKKAKRAVDCDVTERAKYQAAGEFEVEYEKVGKRAPFTFQAREIEALEVEGRAPAGSAAQIESPEILERIVPAKAEFLTMNLINQLNKNNTPFWQELVDGLKKSEFTIADCQIGFKKALSNTLNRRYTEFDNVDHALGSIFNIAMDMADVFTLRPPPGFYMDLIAEIPRECKAVAAAKTPEDKLKVASEDVDTLVQVWSDYTPVGIETQTWAERLAKNPNVTPVKAVETTIYDFWSFTPIGWLFNQAFPSVREQIEN
;
A
#
# COMPACT_ATOMS: atom_id res chain seq x y z
N MET A 1 62.69 -4.96 17.82
CA MET A 1 62.24 -6.29 17.35
C MET A 1 61.28 -6.81 18.42
N LEU A 2 59.98 -7.03 18.22
CA LEU A 2 59.15 -7.30 17.05
C LEU A 2 57.79 -6.58 17.19
N LEU A 3 57.15 -6.38 16.04
CA LEU A 3 55.90 -5.66 15.75
C LEU A 3 54.62 -6.47 16.07
N PHE A 4 53.48 -5.78 15.86
CA PHE A 4 52.06 -6.20 15.73
C PHE A 4 51.20 -5.67 16.90
N GLY A 5 50.15 -4.86 16.74
CA GLY A 5 49.39 -4.41 15.58
C GLY A 5 47.94 -4.23 16.04
N GLN A 6 47.57 -3.03 16.51
CA GLN A 6 46.21 -2.73 17.00
C GLN A 6 45.24 -2.62 15.82
N GLY A 7 44.42 -3.66 15.63
CA GLY A 7 43.30 -3.65 14.69
C GLY A 7 42.04 -3.09 15.35
N ALA A 8 41.71 -1.83 15.06
CA ALA A 8 40.40 -1.26 15.35
C ALA A 8 39.36 -1.80 14.35
N THR A 9 38.52 -2.74 14.78
CA THR A 9 37.30 -3.10 14.07
C THR A 9 36.16 -2.19 14.54
N GLN A 10 35.93 -1.15 13.73
CA GLN A 10 34.76 -0.30 13.77
C GLN A 10 33.49 -1.15 13.65
N ASN A 11 32.68 -1.22 14.71
CA ASN A 11 31.32 -1.70 14.60
C ASN A 11 30.46 -0.56 14.01
N ARG A 12 29.98 -0.78 12.79
CA ARG A 12 29.30 0.20 11.95
C ARG A 12 27.78 -0.01 12.03
N PHE A 13 27.11 1.07 12.40
CA PHE A 13 25.73 1.46 12.07
C PHE A 13 24.58 0.54 12.54
N ALA A 14 24.13 0.75 13.78
CA ALA A 14 22.69 0.90 14.01
C ALA A 14 22.39 2.41 13.98
N PRO A 15 21.43 2.92 13.19
CA PRO A 15 21.03 4.32 13.30
C PRO A 15 20.42 4.56 14.69
N PRO A 16 20.77 5.66 15.38
CA PRO A 16 20.18 5.96 16.68
C PRO A 16 18.66 6.11 16.57
N LEU A 17 17.94 5.72 17.62
CA LEU A 17 16.47 5.72 17.70
C LEU A 17 15.85 7.05 17.25
N LEU A 18 16.51 8.18 17.52
CA LEU A 18 16.07 9.51 17.07
C LEU A 18 16.08 9.70 15.54
N LEU A 19 17.02 9.05 14.84
CA LEU A 19 17.07 9.02 13.38
C LEU A 19 15.88 8.22 12.81
N TRP A 20 15.42 7.19 13.53
CA TRP A 20 14.20 6.47 13.18
C TRP A 20 12.94 7.28 13.49
N THR A 21 12.80 7.92 14.65
CA THR A 21 11.64 8.80 14.94
C THR A 21 11.56 9.99 13.99
N ALA A 22 12.69 10.62 13.65
CA ALA A 22 12.73 11.66 12.62
C ALA A 22 12.30 11.08 11.26
N LEU A 23 12.86 9.93 10.84
CA LEU A 23 12.48 9.25 9.60
C LEU A 23 10.99 8.88 9.56
N TYR A 24 10.38 8.48 10.69
CA TYR A 24 8.97 8.14 10.79
C TYR A 24 8.03 9.36 10.78
N MET A 25 8.40 10.44 11.49
CA MET A 25 7.71 11.74 11.40
C MET A 25 7.74 12.28 9.95
N LEU A 26 8.83 12.02 9.23
CA LEU A 26 9.04 12.42 7.83
C LEU A 26 8.37 11.50 6.81
N LEU A 27 8.23 10.20 7.08
CA LEU A 27 7.39 9.31 6.27
C LEU A 27 5.93 9.75 6.29
N GLY A 28 5.46 10.37 7.38
CA GLY A 28 4.17 11.06 7.44
C GLY A 28 4.10 12.31 6.55
N LEU A 29 5.18 13.11 6.49
CA LEU A 29 5.28 14.26 5.57
C LEU A 29 5.39 13.82 4.11
N ALA A 30 6.12 12.76 3.79
CA ALA A 30 6.20 12.18 2.43
C ALA A 30 4.85 11.66 1.93
N GLN A 31 3.95 11.24 2.85
CA GLN A 31 2.56 10.93 2.53
C GLN A 31 1.67 12.18 2.36
N ALA A 32 2.11 13.34 2.85
CA ALA A 32 1.50 14.66 2.56
C ALA A 32 2.09 15.34 1.30
N PHE A 33 3.18 14.81 0.75
CA PHE A 33 3.83 15.26 -0.49
C PHE A 33 3.31 14.69 -1.82
N PRO A 34 2.21 13.90 -1.97
CA PRO A 34 1.68 13.72 -3.30
C PRO A 34 1.11 15.06 -3.78
N SER A 35 1.96 15.74 -4.55
CA SER A 35 1.69 16.70 -5.61
C SER A 35 1.40 18.16 -5.22
N GLN A 36 2.43 18.99 -5.02
CA GLN A 36 2.24 20.44 -5.26
C GLN A 36 1.99 20.73 -6.74
N GLU A 37 2.51 19.91 -7.67
CA GLU A 37 2.18 20.04 -9.09
C GLU A 37 0.71 19.69 -9.35
N ALA A 38 0.15 18.66 -8.71
CA ALA A 38 -1.27 18.36 -8.81
C ALA A 38 -2.16 19.20 -7.89
N ALA A 39 -1.65 19.79 -6.80
CA ALA A 39 -2.39 20.77 -5.99
C ALA A 39 -2.41 22.17 -6.64
N LEU A 40 -1.38 22.58 -7.38
CA LEU A 40 -1.38 23.81 -8.19
C LEU A 40 -2.16 23.61 -9.50
N LEU A 41 -2.09 22.44 -10.15
CA LEU A 41 -3.01 22.08 -11.24
C LEU A 41 -4.46 21.99 -10.74
N ALA A 42 -4.71 21.46 -9.53
CA ALA A 42 -6.03 21.43 -8.87
C ALA A 42 -6.46 22.76 -8.22
N LYS A 43 -5.61 23.79 -8.19
CA LYS A 43 -6.03 25.17 -7.83
C LYS A 43 -6.33 26.01 -9.06
N ARG A 44 -5.66 25.76 -10.21
CA ARG A 44 -5.97 26.44 -11.49
C ARG A 44 -7.20 25.86 -12.19
N GLN A 45 -7.45 24.56 -12.01
CA GLN A 45 -8.77 23.98 -12.18
C GLN A 45 -9.30 23.78 -10.78
N LYS A 46 -10.25 24.61 -10.28
CA LYS A 46 -11.14 24.10 -9.21
C LYS A 46 -11.48 22.69 -9.66
N PRO A 47 -11.15 21.59 -8.95
CA PRO A 47 -11.61 20.29 -9.37
C PRO A 47 -13.10 20.52 -9.52
N HIS A 48 -13.61 20.44 -10.74
CA HIS A 48 -15.04 20.42 -10.95
C HIS A 48 -15.44 19.31 -10.01
N ARG A 49 -16.01 19.68 -8.86
CA ARG A 49 -16.34 18.77 -7.78
C ARG A 49 -17.33 17.87 -8.48
N GLN A 50 -16.83 16.74 -9.00
CA GLN A 50 -17.58 15.98 -9.98
C GLN A 50 -18.89 15.70 -9.26
N ALA A 51 -20.00 16.09 -9.89
CA ALA A 51 -21.30 15.95 -9.27
C ALA A 51 -21.37 14.53 -8.71
N ARG A 52 -21.75 14.40 -7.43
CA ARG A 52 -21.78 13.10 -6.76
C ARG A 52 -22.50 12.14 -7.69
N PHE A 53 -21.80 11.09 -8.13
CA PHE A 53 -22.41 10.13 -9.06
C PHE A 53 -23.66 9.56 -8.39
N LEU A 54 -24.76 9.62 -9.12
CA LEU A 54 -26.01 8.98 -8.76
C LEU A 54 -26.27 7.98 -9.89
N PRO A 55 -26.36 6.68 -9.59
CA PRO A 55 -26.70 5.71 -10.62
C PRO A 55 -28.06 6.07 -11.24
N PRO A 56 -28.27 5.79 -12.54
CA PRO A 56 -29.57 5.97 -13.15
C PRO A 56 -30.62 5.11 -12.44
N SER A 57 -31.89 5.52 -12.49
CA SER A 57 -33.00 4.78 -11.86
C SER A 57 -33.16 3.35 -12.41
N GLU A 58 -32.72 3.15 -13.66
CA GLU A 58 -32.66 1.85 -14.31
C GLU A 58 -31.21 1.56 -14.72
N ILE A 59 -30.64 0.51 -14.15
CA ILE A 59 -29.31 0.03 -14.53
C ILE A 59 -29.43 -0.82 -15.78
N THR A 60 -28.78 -0.37 -16.86
CA THR A 60 -28.70 -1.09 -18.14
C THR A 60 -27.28 -1.55 -18.48
N THR A 61 -26.29 -1.07 -17.72
CA THR A 61 -24.87 -1.37 -17.88
C THR A 61 -24.20 -1.41 -16.51
N LEU A 62 -23.38 -2.43 -16.29
CA LEU A 62 -22.51 -2.58 -15.13
C LEU A 62 -21.06 -2.65 -15.58
N TYR A 63 -20.16 -2.32 -14.67
CA TYR A 63 -18.72 -2.33 -14.92
C TYR A 63 -18.00 -3.22 -13.91
N ARG A 64 -16.90 -3.84 -14.34
CA ARG A 64 -16.00 -4.58 -13.44
C ARG A 64 -14.55 -4.32 -13.81
N GLY A 65 -13.78 -3.84 -12.84
CA GLY A 65 -12.32 -3.75 -12.96
C GLY A 65 -11.68 -5.10 -12.64
N GLU A 66 -10.86 -5.62 -13.55
CA GLU A 66 -10.25 -6.94 -13.39
C GLU A 66 -8.84 -6.96 -14.02
N ARG A 67 -7.95 -7.78 -13.45
CA ARG A 67 -6.55 -7.91 -13.90
C ARG A 67 -6.30 -9.12 -14.80
N ARG A 68 -7.29 -10.00 -14.95
CA ARG A 68 -7.26 -11.06 -15.96
C ARG A 68 -7.62 -10.49 -17.32
N SER A 69 -6.89 -10.94 -18.33
CA SER A 69 -7.13 -10.51 -19.71
C SER A 69 -8.45 -11.06 -20.26
N PRO A 70 -9.02 -10.45 -21.30
CA PRO A 70 -10.23 -10.93 -21.93
C PRO A 70 -10.12 -12.37 -22.39
N GLU A 71 -8.95 -12.78 -22.90
CA GLU A 71 -8.67 -14.14 -23.33
C GLU A 71 -8.67 -15.12 -22.15
N GLU A 72 -8.16 -14.71 -20.98
CA GLU A 72 -8.21 -15.51 -19.76
C GLU A 72 -9.64 -15.65 -19.23
N ILE A 73 -10.43 -14.58 -19.28
CA ILE A 73 -11.85 -14.60 -18.89
C ILE A 73 -12.66 -15.46 -19.86
N GLU A 74 -12.43 -15.33 -21.17
CA GLU A 74 -13.06 -16.16 -22.20
C GLU A 74 -12.73 -17.63 -22.00
N LYS A 75 -11.44 -17.96 -21.82
CA LYS A 75 -10.98 -19.33 -21.56
C LYS A 75 -11.58 -19.92 -20.28
N ALA A 76 -11.81 -19.10 -19.26
CA ALA A 76 -12.51 -19.52 -18.05
C ALA A 76 -14.02 -19.73 -18.27
N GLY A 77 -14.60 -19.15 -19.32
CA GLY A 77 -16.04 -19.13 -19.58
C GLY A 77 -16.77 -17.95 -18.93
N GLY A 78 -16.05 -16.99 -18.35
CA GLY A 78 -16.59 -15.82 -17.66
C GLY A 78 -15.94 -15.53 -16.31
N PHE A 79 -16.67 -14.81 -15.46
CA PHE A 79 -16.29 -14.56 -14.07
C PHE A 79 -16.95 -15.59 -13.16
N PHE A 80 -16.17 -16.14 -12.24
CA PHE A 80 -16.65 -17.12 -11.27
C PHE A 80 -16.25 -16.67 -9.87
N THR A 81 -17.06 -17.06 -8.89
CA THR A 81 -16.65 -17.01 -7.49
C THR A 81 -15.40 -17.85 -7.30
N LYS A 82 -14.57 -17.47 -6.32
CA LYS A 82 -13.38 -18.28 -6.01
C LYS A 82 -13.80 -19.68 -5.61
N GLN A 83 -13.11 -20.68 -6.16
CA GLN A 83 -13.32 -22.06 -5.75
C GLN A 83 -12.90 -22.21 -4.30
N VAL A 84 -13.76 -22.83 -3.51
CA VAL A 84 -13.40 -23.35 -2.21
C VAL A 84 -12.94 -24.79 -2.44
N LEU A 85 -11.65 -25.06 -2.22
CA LEU A 85 -11.09 -26.40 -2.37
C LEU A 85 -11.54 -27.35 -1.25
N GLU A 86 -11.94 -26.79 -0.12
CA GLU A 86 -12.41 -27.52 1.05
C GLU A 86 -13.92 -27.35 1.24
N LYS A 87 -14.55 -28.29 1.95
CA LYS A 87 -15.95 -28.17 2.32
C LYS A 87 -16.11 -27.06 3.36
N LEU A 88 -16.94 -26.06 3.06
CA LEU A 88 -17.24 -24.98 4.00
C LEU A 88 -17.94 -25.51 5.26
N THR A 89 -17.61 -24.93 6.41
CA THR A 89 -18.38 -25.14 7.65
C THR A 89 -19.76 -24.49 7.53
N PRO A 90 -20.76 -24.86 8.36
CA PRO A 90 -22.06 -24.19 8.36
C PRO A 90 -21.97 -22.66 8.54
N GLU A 91 -21.06 -22.18 9.38
CA GLU A 91 -20.83 -20.75 9.60
C GLU A 91 -20.23 -20.07 8.37
N GLN A 92 -19.28 -20.75 7.70
CA GLN A 92 -18.73 -20.26 6.44
C GLN A 92 -19.76 -20.30 5.31
N GLU A 93 -20.67 -21.27 5.29
CA GLU A 93 -21.79 -21.32 4.34
C GLU A 93 -22.73 -20.13 4.52
N GLU A 94 -23.08 -19.78 5.76
CA GLU A 94 -23.85 -18.57 6.06
C GLU A 94 -23.09 -17.30 5.65
N ALA A 95 -21.81 -17.19 6.02
CA ALA A 95 -20.99 -16.04 5.69
C ALA A 95 -20.75 -15.89 4.17
N SER A 96 -20.54 -17.00 3.45
CA SER A 96 -20.39 -17.03 1.98
C SER A 96 -21.63 -16.49 1.26
N SER A 97 -22.79 -16.66 1.88
CA SER A 97 -24.10 -16.30 1.34
C SER A 97 -24.54 -14.89 1.78
N SER A 98 -23.83 -14.29 2.74
CA SER A 98 -24.07 -12.94 3.27
C SER A 98 -23.50 -11.85 2.36
N LEU A 99 -24.38 -11.02 1.81
CA LEU A 99 -23.99 -9.86 1.01
C LEU A 99 -23.18 -8.84 1.82
N TRP A 100 -23.55 -8.64 3.09
CA TRP A 100 -22.78 -7.79 4.01
C TRP A 100 -21.36 -8.30 4.21
N SER A 101 -21.19 -9.62 4.37
CA SER A 101 -19.86 -10.22 4.57
C SER A 101 -19.01 -10.14 3.29
N HIS A 102 -19.65 -10.23 2.13
CA HIS A 102 -19.02 -10.01 0.83
C HIS A 102 -18.53 -8.57 0.66
N VAL A 103 -19.42 -7.57 0.80
CA VAL A 103 -19.11 -6.15 0.59
C VAL A 103 -18.06 -5.64 1.59
N THR A 104 -18.14 -6.09 2.84
CA THR A 104 -17.15 -5.76 3.88
C THR A 104 -15.86 -6.59 3.79
N GLN A 105 -15.71 -7.38 2.72
CA GLN A 105 -14.50 -8.16 2.37
C GLN A 105 -14.09 -9.22 3.40
N LYS A 106 -15.01 -9.68 4.25
CA LYS A 106 -14.73 -10.70 5.27
C LYS A 106 -14.64 -12.11 4.69
N THR A 107 -15.14 -12.33 3.48
CA THR A 107 -15.30 -13.65 2.87
C THR A 107 -14.63 -13.75 1.49
N ASN A 108 -13.61 -12.93 1.22
CA ASN A 108 -12.91 -12.84 -0.06
C ASN A 108 -12.37 -14.17 -0.62
N GLN A 109 -12.28 -15.23 0.19
CA GLN A 109 -11.80 -16.55 -0.22
C GLN A 109 -12.93 -17.52 -0.64
N TYR A 110 -14.16 -17.30 -0.17
CA TYR A 110 -15.26 -18.26 -0.31
C TYR A 110 -16.63 -17.61 -0.53
N THR A 111 -16.68 -16.30 -0.83
CA THR A 111 -17.92 -15.61 -1.18
C THR A 111 -18.59 -16.22 -2.41
N LYS A 112 -19.93 -16.26 -2.41
CA LYS A 112 -20.76 -16.68 -3.55
C LYS A 112 -21.15 -15.52 -4.46
N TYR A 113 -20.49 -14.37 -4.31
CA TYR A 113 -20.78 -13.17 -5.06
C TYR A 113 -19.57 -12.66 -5.87
N ILE A 114 -19.86 -12.03 -7.01
CA ILE A 114 -18.89 -11.33 -7.86
C ILE A 114 -19.27 -9.85 -7.90
N SER A 115 -18.39 -8.99 -7.41
CA SER A 115 -18.61 -7.55 -7.40
C SER A 115 -18.59 -6.94 -8.81
N THR A 116 -19.59 -6.14 -9.11
CA THR A 116 -19.65 -5.20 -10.24
C THR A 116 -20.10 -3.84 -9.71
N THR A 117 -20.04 -2.80 -10.51
CA THR A 117 -20.42 -1.44 -10.08
C THR A 117 -21.20 -0.72 -11.18
N ALA A 118 -22.13 0.13 -10.78
CA ALA A 118 -22.78 1.06 -11.71
C ALA A 118 -21.88 2.27 -12.08
N ASP A 119 -20.81 2.55 -11.32
CA ASP A 119 -19.90 3.66 -11.59
C ASP A 119 -18.63 3.17 -12.32
N PRO A 120 -18.41 3.52 -13.60
CA PRO A 120 -17.21 3.13 -14.33
C PRO A 120 -15.92 3.64 -13.69
N SER A 121 -15.95 4.73 -12.91
CA SER A 121 -14.77 5.22 -12.18
C SER A 121 -14.28 4.24 -11.12
N VAL A 122 -15.20 3.55 -10.46
CA VAL A 122 -14.88 2.54 -9.44
C VAL A 122 -14.21 1.35 -10.13
N ALA A 123 -14.80 0.85 -11.22
CA ALA A 123 -14.20 -0.22 -12.02
C ALA A 123 -12.83 0.15 -12.58
N TYR A 124 -12.67 1.37 -13.10
CA TYR A 124 -11.38 1.90 -13.56
C TYR A 124 -10.34 1.86 -12.44
N ASN A 125 -10.67 2.34 -11.24
CA ASN A 125 -9.76 2.36 -10.10
C ASN A 125 -9.34 0.94 -9.66
N PHE A 126 -10.20 -0.06 -9.81
CA PHE A 126 -9.83 -1.46 -9.56
C PHE A 126 -8.92 -2.04 -10.66
N ALA A 127 -9.19 -1.72 -11.92
CA ALA A 127 -8.39 -2.17 -13.05
C ALA A 127 -7.00 -1.51 -13.09
N ALA A 128 -6.92 -0.21 -12.81
CA ALA A 128 -5.69 0.58 -12.89
C ALA A 128 -4.68 0.27 -11.77
N LYS A 129 -5.08 -0.45 -10.72
CA LYS A 129 -4.16 -0.90 -9.66
C LYS A 129 -3.15 -1.88 -10.25
N GLY A 130 -1.92 -1.44 -10.52
CA GLY A 130 -0.79 -2.30 -10.88
C GLY A 130 0.06 -1.73 -12.03
N PRO A 131 1.33 -2.16 -12.18
CA PRO A 131 2.25 -1.58 -13.16
C PRO A 131 1.83 -1.82 -14.61
N GLN A 132 1.03 -2.85 -14.87
CA GLN A 132 0.53 -3.20 -16.21
C GLN A 132 -0.90 -2.72 -16.45
N GLY A 133 -1.56 -2.11 -15.46
CA GLY A 133 -3.00 -1.89 -15.49
C GLY A 133 -3.80 -3.20 -15.60
N GLY A 134 -5.09 -3.06 -15.92
CA GLY A 134 -6.02 -4.15 -16.13
C GLY A 134 -7.09 -3.76 -17.15
N TRP A 135 -8.27 -4.36 -17.04
CA TRP A 135 -9.40 -4.16 -17.95
C TRP A 135 -10.65 -3.73 -17.20
N VAL A 136 -11.41 -2.83 -17.81
CA VAL A 136 -12.76 -2.46 -17.38
C VAL A 136 -13.75 -3.18 -18.29
N TYR A 137 -14.37 -4.23 -17.77
CA TYR A 137 -15.37 -5.01 -18.47
C TYR A 137 -16.74 -4.34 -18.38
N VAL A 138 -17.47 -4.34 -19.48
CA VAL A 138 -18.83 -3.83 -19.59
C VAL A 138 -19.79 -5.03 -19.61
N ILE A 139 -20.68 -5.08 -18.63
CA ILE A 139 -21.50 -6.26 -18.33
C ILE A 139 -22.98 -5.88 -18.39
N SER A 140 -23.79 -6.70 -19.07
CA SER A 140 -25.24 -6.54 -19.04
C SER A 140 -25.82 -7.00 -17.70
N PRO A 141 -26.76 -6.27 -17.09
CA PRO A 141 -27.41 -6.71 -15.87
C PRO A 141 -28.32 -7.91 -16.14
N ASP A 142 -28.43 -8.84 -15.19
CA ASP A 142 -29.33 -10.01 -15.29
C ASP A 142 -29.86 -10.41 -13.90
N LYS A 143 -30.82 -11.34 -13.85
CA LYS A 143 -31.58 -11.70 -12.64
C LYS A 143 -30.70 -12.15 -11.49
N GLN A 144 -29.53 -12.74 -11.72
CA GLN A 144 -28.60 -13.14 -10.66
C GLN A 144 -27.84 -11.97 -10.01
N ILE A 145 -27.98 -10.75 -10.53
CA ILE A 145 -27.29 -9.56 -10.03
C ILE A 145 -28.19 -8.78 -9.08
N VAL A 146 -27.71 -8.51 -7.86
CA VAL A 146 -28.44 -7.81 -6.82
C VAL A 146 -27.83 -6.43 -6.54
N ASP A 147 -28.67 -5.44 -6.22
CA ASP A 147 -28.22 -4.12 -5.77
C ASP A 147 -27.70 -4.24 -4.34
N ALA A 148 -26.38 -4.38 -4.17
CA ALA A 148 -25.79 -4.60 -2.86
C ALA A 148 -25.82 -3.34 -2.00
N THR A 149 -25.58 -2.19 -2.63
CA THR A 149 -25.61 -0.89 -1.93
C THR A 149 -27.02 -0.58 -1.42
N GLY A 150 -28.04 -0.72 -2.26
CA GLY A 150 -29.44 -0.53 -1.87
C GLY A 150 -29.94 -1.57 -0.87
N THR A 151 -29.46 -2.81 -0.97
CA THR A 151 -29.79 -3.89 -0.02
C THR A 151 -29.23 -3.65 1.37
N LEU A 152 -28.01 -3.13 1.48
CA LEU A 152 -27.36 -2.92 2.78
C LEU A 152 -27.63 -1.52 3.35
N GLY A 153 -27.98 -0.55 2.51
CA GLY A 153 -28.35 0.80 2.93
C GLY A 153 -27.28 1.48 3.78
N ASP A 154 -27.71 2.22 4.80
CA ASP A 154 -26.83 2.98 5.69
C ASP A 154 -26.08 2.12 6.72
N TYR A 155 -26.26 0.80 6.70
CA TYR A 155 -25.63 -0.15 7.63
C TYR A 155 -24.24 -0.63 7.17
N ILE A 156 -23.71 -0.03 6.11
CA ILE A 156 -22.32 -0.18 5.66
C ILE A 156 -21.63 1.18 5.60
N GLU A 157 -20.31 1.16 5.79
CA GLU A 157 -19.49 2.37 5.74
C GLU A 157 -19.67 3.13 4.42
N LEU A 158 -19.58 4.46 4.48
CA LEU A 158 -19.77 5.33 3.32
C LEU A 158 -18.84 4.99 2.15
N LYS A 159 -17.63 4.49 2.43
CA LYS A 159 -16.69 4.07 1.38
C LYS A 159 -17.25 2.96 0.49
N PHE A 160 -17.93 1.97 1.08
CA PHE A 160 -18.55 0.86 0.35
C PHE A 160 -19.82 1.31 -0.36
N ARG A 161 -20.61 2.21 0.24
CA ARG A 161 -21.79 2.79 -0.43
C ARG A 161 -21.43 3.56 -1.69
N ASN A 162 -20.28 4.24 -1.69
CA ASN A 162 -19.80 4.98 -2.85
C ASN A 162 -19.17 4.09 -3.93
N GLU A 163 -19.09 2.76 -3.72
CA GLU A 163 -18.71 1.82 -4.78
C GLU A 163 -19.90 1.48 -5.69
N PHE A 164 -21.14 1.81 -5.29
CA PHE A 164 -22.37 1.53 -6.05
C PHE A 164 -22.40 0.07 -6.53
N GLU A 165 -22.06 -0.85 -5.62
CA GLU A 165 -21.86 -2.25 -5.94
C GLU A 165 -23.17 -2.94 -6.30
N TYR A 166 -23.12 -3.68 -7.40
CA TYR A 166 -24.08 -4.70 -7.79
C TYR A 166 -23.37 -6.06 -7.78
N SER A 167 -23.84 -7.00 -6.97
CA SER A 167 -23.15 -8.27 -6.77
C SER A 167 -23.86 -9.38 -7.54
N ALA A 168 -23.15 -10.07 -8.42
CA ALA A 168 -23.68 -11.23 -9.14
C ALA A 168 -23.55 -12.49 -8.28
N VAL A 169 -24.63 -13.23 -8.07
CA VAL A 169 -24.60 -14.54 -7.41
C VAL A 169 -23.99 -15.57 -8.36
N GLY A 170 -23.05 -16.39 -7.88
CA GLY A 170 -22.48 -17.51 -8.63
C GLY A 170 -21.48 -17.08 -9.70
N SER A 171 -21.91 -16.98 -10.96
CA SER A 171 -21.06 -16.64 -12.09
C SER A 171 -21.66 -15.56 -13.00
N ILE A 172 -20.79 -14.91 -13.77
CA ILE A 172 -21.16 -14.02 -14.88
C ILE A 172 -20.57 -14.68 -16.14
N PRO A 173 -21.37 -15.38 -16.97
CA PRO A 173 -20.86 -16.03 -18.17
C PRO A 173 -20.24 -15.02 -19.12
N PHE A 174 -19.23 -15.44 -19.89
CA PHE A 174 -18.54 -14.54 -20.83
C PHE A 174 -19.51 -13.97 -21.88
N SER A 175 -20.56 -14.70 -22.26
CA SER A 175 -21.60 -14.21 -23.17
C SER A 175 -22.46 -13.07 -22.60
N GLN A 176 -22.41 -12.79 -21.30
CA GLN A 176 -23.06 -11.63 -20.67
C GLN A 176 -22.18 -10.37 -20.69
N VAL A 177 -20.89 -10.51 -21.05
CA VAL A 177 -19.94 -9.41 -21.15
C VAL A 177 -20.08 -8.77 -22.53
N LYS A 178 -20.53 -7.51 -22.59
CA LYS A 178 -20.68 -6.75 -23.85
C LYS A 178 -19.33 -6.50 -24.54
N GLY A 179 -18.29 -6.30 -23.75
CA GLY A 179 -16.95 -5.96 -24.21
C GLY A 179 -16.11 -5.41 -23.07
N TRP A 180 -14.99 -4.78 -23.39
CA TRP A 180 -14.07 -4.25 -22.41
C TRP A 180 -13.24 -3.09 -22.95
N TYR A 181 -12.63 -2.36 -22.00
CA TYR A 181 -11.61 -1.37 -22.26
C TYR A 181 -10.32 -1.80 -21.57
N PRO A 182 -9.15 -1.74 -22.23
CA PRO A 182 -7.89 -1.63 -21.52
C PRO A 182 -7.95 -0.39 -20.63
N SER A 183 -7.65 -0.50 -19.34
CA SER A 183 -7.72 0.64 -18.39
C SER A 183 -6.94 1.87 -18.88
N GLN A 184 -5.77 1.65 -19.49
CA GLN A 184 -4.92 2.70 -20.07
C GLN A 184 -5.58 3.46 -21.24
N SER A 185 -6.60 2.88 -21.87
CA SER A 185 -7.36 3.48 -22.97
C SER A 185 -8.52 4.35 -22.51
N ILE A 186 -8.79 4.43 -21.20
CA ILE A 186 -9.82 5.32 -20.64
C ILE A 186 -9.11 6.55 -20.05
N PRO A 187 -9.10 7.70 -20.75
CA PRO A 187 -8.67 8.94 -20.13
C PRO A 187 -9.59 9.30 -18.98
N GLU A 188 -9.03 9.77 -17.86
CA GLU A 188 -9.83 10.12 -16.67
C GLU A 188 -10.93 11.15 -16.97
N ARG A 189 -10.66 12.09 -17.89
CA ARG A 189 -11.64 13.08 -18.37
C ARG A 189 -12.87 12.48 -19.08
N ASP A 190 -12.75 11.26 -19.62
CA ASP A 190 -13.80 10.60 -20.39
C ASP A 190 -14.65 9.64 -19.53
N ILE A 191 -14.33 9.45 -18.25
CA ILE A 191 -15.15 8.64 -17.31
C ILE A 191 -16.58 9.18 -17.23
N GLN A 192 -16.78 10.50 -17.30
CA GLN A 192 -18.12 11.07 -17.25
C GLN A 192 -18.97 10.68 -18.48
N ARG A 193 -18.35 10.50 -19.64
CA ARG A 193 -19.05 10.04 -20.85
C ARG A 193 -19.51 8.59 -20.69
N LEU A 194 -18.69 7.72 -20.08
CA LEU A 194 -19.11 6.37 -19.70
C LEU A 194 -20.31 6.39 -18.73
N ARG A 195 -20.29 7.27 -17.72
CA ARG A 195 -21.44 7.46 -16.80
C ARG A 195 -22.72 7.89 -17.52
N ASN A 196 -22.59 8.62 -18.63
CA ASN A 196 -23.70 9.03 -19.48
C ASN A 196 -24.14 7.93 -20.47
N GLY A 197 -23.51 6.75 -20.44
CA GLY A 197 -23.82 5.62 -21.32
C GLY A 197 -23.17 5.70 -22.71
N GLU A 198 -22.22 6.61 -22.93
CA GLU A 198 -21.48 6.68 -24.19
C GLU A 198 -20.44 5.55 -24.29
N THR A 199 -20.24 5.03 -25.50
CA THR A 199 -19.10 4.17 -25.83
C THR A 199 -17.90 5.04 -26.19
N LEU A 200 -16.75 4.76 -25.59
CA LEU A 200 -15.50 5.48 -25.87
C LEU A 200 -14.68 4.80 -26.97
N ASP A 201 -13.72 5.54 -27.53
CA ASP A 201 -12.67 4.96 -28.35
C ASP A 201 -11.86 3.95 -27.53
N GLY A 202 -11.43 2.86 -28.17
CA GLY A 202 -10.73 1.76 -27.48
C GLY A 202 -11.64 0.71 -26.85
N PHE A 203 -12.97 0.86 -26.96
CA PHE A 203 -13.89 -0.23 -26.63
C PHE A 203 -13.66 -1.41 -27.58
N VAL A 204 -13.44 -2.59 -27.00
CA VAL A 204 -13.35 -3.84 -27.73
C VAL A 204 -14.64 -4.61 -27.48
N GLN A 205 -15.43 -4.78 -28.54
CA GLN A 205 -16.66 -5.56 -28.49
C GLN A 205 -16.37 -7.04 -28.32
N ASN A 206 -17.10 -7.70 -27.43
CA ASN A 206 -17.01 -9.15 -27.27
C ASN A 206 -17.81 -9.85 -28.40
N PRO A 207 -17.17 -10.62 -29.30
CA PRO A 207 -17.87 -11.33 -30.37
C PRO A 207 -18.80 -12.44 -29.85
N SER A 208 -18.58 -12.91 -28.62
CA SER A 208 -19.38 -13.95 -27.96
C SER A 208 -20.54 -13.39 -27.13
N TYR A 209 -20.77 -12.07 -27.15
CA TYR A 209 -21.87 -11.44 -26.42
C TYR A 209 -23.23 -11.90 -26.97
N ASP A 210 -24.13 -12.33 -26.06
CA ASP A 210 -25.49 -12.71 -26.39
C ASP A 210 -26.45 -11.54 -26.16
N ALA A 211 -27.01 -11.02 -27.25
CA ALA A 211 -27.90 -9.85 -27.23
C ALA A 211 -29.18 -10.06 -26.40
N ARG A 212 -29.55 -11.30 -26.02
CA ARG A 212 -30.68 -11.52 -25.10
C ARG A 212 -30.52 -10.74 -23.79
N PHE A 213 -29.28 -10.54 -23.34
CA PHE A 213 -28.98 -9.81 -22.10
C PHE A 213 -29.24 -8.30 -22.21
N ASP A 214 -29.47 -7.74 -23.39
CA ASP A 214 -29.88 -6.32 -23.51
C ASP A 214 -31.29 -6.09 -22.92
N SER A 215 -32.10 -7.16 -22.88
CA SER A 215 -33.47 -7.12 -22.33
C SER A 215 -33.55 -7.52 -20.86
N THR A 216 -32.46 -8.04 -20.28
CA THR A 216 -32.45 -8.49 -18.88
C THR A 216 -32.17 -7.33 -17.92
N ARG A 217 -32.50 -7.53 -16.65
CA ARG A 217 -32.36 -6.53 -15.58
C ARG A 217 -31.85 -7.17 -14.31
N ALA A 218 -31.15 -6.38 -13.50
CA ALA A 218 -30.77 -6.77 -12.16
C ALA A 218 -32.02 -7.02 -11.30
N SER A 219 -31.90 -7.90 -10.32
CA SER A 219 -32.98 -8.22 -9.37
C SER A 219 -33.28 -7.09 -8.37
N GLY A 220 -32.51 -6.00 -8.42
CA GLY A 220 -32.66 -4.85 -7.52
C GLY A 220 -32.32 -5.20 -6.08
N VAL A 221 -32.98 -4.52 -5.15
CA VAL A 221 -32.76 -4.65 -3.70
C VAL A 221 -33.36 -5.96 -3.17
N ARG A 222 -32.54 -6.75 -2.45
CA ARG A 222 -32.89 -8.08 -1.90
C ARG A 222 -32.53 -8.19 -0.42
N TYR A 223 -33.37 -7.60 0.45
CA TYR A 223 -33.11 -7.53 1.90
C TYR A 223 -32.84 -8.89 2.56
N GLU A 224 -33.47 -9.96 2.06
CA GLU A 224 -33.27 -11.33 2.53
C GLU A 224 -31.84 -11.85 2.37
N LEU A 225 -31.06 -11.24 1.47
CA LEU A 225 -29.65 -11.59 1.21
C LEU A 225 -28.66 -10.73 2.00
N ALA A 226 -29.11 -9.73 2.75
CA ALA A 226 -28.23 -8.81 3.46
C ALA A 226 -27.26 -9.55 4.40
N GLY A 227 -27.75 -10.55 5.14
CA GLY A 227 -26.93 -11.41 5.98
C GLY A 227 -26.11 -10.68 7.04
N PHE A 228 -26.70 -9.66 7.68
CA PHE A 228 -26.04 -8.93 8.77
C PHE A 228 -25.67 -9.86 9.91
N GLY A 229 -24.40 -9.80 10.33
CA GLY A 229 -23.94 -10.52 11.52
C GLY A 229 -24.33 -9.82 12.83
N PRO A 230 -24.03 -10.44 13.98
CA PRO A 230 -24.43 -9.95 15.31
C PRO A 230 -23.83 -8.59 15.68
N GLN A 231 -22.82 -8.11 14.96
CA GLN A 231 -22.19 -6.80 15.12
C GLN A 231 -23.01 -5.63 14.57
N VAL A 232 -24.00 -5.86 13.70
CA VAL A 232 -24.85 -4.82 13.10
C VAL A 232 -26.27 -4.90 13.66
N LYS A 233 -26.39 -4.81 14.99
CA LYS A 233 -27.66 -5.08 15.69
C LYS A 233 -28.75 -4.06 15.34
N GLU A 234 -28.34 -2.84 15.08
CA GLU A 234 -29.17 -1.70 14.71
C GLU A 234 -29.91 -1.92 13.39
N ALA A 235 -29.37 -2.71 12.46
CA ALA A 235 -30.06 -3.05 11.21
C ALA A 235 -31.40 -3.75 11.49
N PHE A 236 -31.45 -4.63 12.50
CA PHE A 236 -32.67 -5.36 12.84
C PHE A 236 -33.76 -4.51 13.53
N ALA A 237 -33.50 -3.22 13.79
CA ALA A 237 -34.54 -2.27 14.17
C ALA A 237 -35.35 -1.76 12.95
N ASP A 238 -34.77 -1.79 11.74
CA ASP A 238 -35.46 -1.45 10.50
C ASP A 238 -36.58 -2.46 10.20
N LYS A 239 -37.74 -1.97 9.76
CA LYS A 239 -38.87 -2.79 9.30
C LYS A 239 -38.49 -3.79 8.21
N ASN A 240 -37.51 -3.47 7.36
CA ASN A 240 -37.06 -4.31 6.26
C ASN A 240 -36.29 -5.55 6.78
N PHE A 241 -35.44 -5.37 7.80
CA PHE A 241 -34.58 -6.43 8.33
C PHE A 241 -35.11 -7.11 9.59
N LYS A 242 -36.02 -6.47 10.34
CA LYS A 242 -36.58 -7.01 11.59
C LYS A 242 -37.12 -8.42 11.44
N LYS A 243 -37.81 -8.71 10.33
CA LYS A 243 -38.38 -10.04 10.01
C LYS A 243 -37.35 -11.09 9.55
N LEU A 244 -36.11 -10.67 9.36
CA LEU A 244 -34.99 -11.49 8.88
C LEU A 244 -34.03 -11.89 10.03
N LYS A 245 -34.22 -11.34 11.23
CA LYS A 245 -33.40 -11.66 12.39
C LYS A 245 -33.42 -13.17 12.68
N GLY A 246 -32.23 -13.78 12.70
CA GLY A 246 -32.04 -15.21 12.95
C GLY A 246 -32.42 -16.13 11.78
N LYS A 247 -32.81 -15.58 10.62
CA LYS A 247 -33.02 -16.40 9.41
C LYS A 247 -31.69 -16.72 8.75
N SER A 248 -31.60 -17.93 8.21
CA SER A 248 -30.45 -18.38 7.43
C SER A 248 -30.34 -17.58 6.13
N THR A 249 -29.18 -16.96 5.92
CA THR A 249 -28.89 -16.25 4.66
C THR A 249 -28.53 -17.26 3.57
N TYR A 250 -27.92 -18.39 3.95
CA TYR A 250 -27.71 -19.51 3.04
C TYR A 250 -29.03 -19.98 2.42
N GLN A 251 -30.06 -20.26 3.23
CA GLN A 251 -31.37 -20.68 2.73
C GLN A 251 -32.04 -19.59 1.88
N ALA A 252 -31.91 -18.31 2.29
CA ALA A 252 -32.43 -17.19 1.51
C ALA A 252 -31.76 -17.10 0.12
N LEU A 253 -30.45 -17.34 0.03
CA LEU A 253 -29.72 -17.35 -1.23
C LEU A 253 -30.13 -18.53 -2.12
N GLN A 254 -30.30 -19.73 -1.54
CA GLN A 254 -30.81 -20.88 -2.28
C GLN A 254 -32.20 -20.60 -2.86
N GLN A 255 -33.09 -20.03 -2.03
CA GLN A 255 -34.43 -19.66 -2.46
C GLN A 255 -34.41 -18.57 -3.54
N PHE A 256 -33.55 -17.56 -3.41
CA PHE A 256 -33.37 -16.52 -4.43
C PHE A 256 -32.97 -17.12 -5.79
N VAL A 257 -31.99 -18.03 -5.79
CA VAL A 257 -31.58 -18.71 -7.03
C VAL A 257 -32.71 -19.52 -7.62
N THR A 258 -33.43 -20.31 -6.80
CA THR A 258 -34.56 -21.10 -7.29
C THR A 258 -35.69 -20.24 -7.83
N ASP A 259 -36.19 -19.29 -7.05
CA ASP A 259 -37.41 -18.56 -7.34
C ASP A 259 -37.19 -17.46 -8.39
N VAL A 260 -36.02 -16.80 -8.37
CA VAL A 260 -35.76 -15.61 -9.20
C VAL A 260 -34.86 -15.93 -10.38
N VAL A 261 -33.69 -16.54 -10.13
CA VAL A 261 -32.73 -16.80 -11.22
C VAL A 261 -33.23 -17.93 -12.13
N CYS A 262 -33.84 -18.95 -11.53
CA CYS A 262 -34.30 -20.16 -12.22
C CYS A 262 -35.81 -20.21 -12.47
N ASP A 263 -36.55 -19.13 -12.18
CA ASP A 263 -38.01 -19.05 -12.37
C ASP A 263 -38.76 -20.27 -11.77
N GLY A 264 -38.36 -20.70 -10.56
CA GLY A 264 -38.94 -21.83 -9.82
C GLY A 264 -38.49 -23.23 -10.26
N LYS A 265 -37.58 -23.35 -11.24
CA LYS A 265 -37.15 -24.64 -11.80
C LYS A 265 -36.00 -25.25 -11.01
N THR A 266 -36.27 -26.30 -10.23
CA THR A 266 -35.26 -26.99 -9.39
C THR A 266 -34.08 -27.57 -10.17
N ALA A 267 -34.32 -28.13 -11.37
CA ALA A 267 -33.26 -28.62 -12.24
C ALA A 267 -32.29 -27.51 -12.67
N CYS A 268 -32.79 -26.29 -12.89
CA CYS A 268 -31.95 -25.13 -13.15
C CYS A 268 -31.11 -24.76 -11.93
N THR A 269 -31.67 -24.84 -10.71
CA THR A 269 -30.91 -24.49 -9.49
C THR A 269 -29.69 -25.37 -9.30
N ALA A 270 -29.82 -26.68 -9.49
CA ALA A 270 -28.71 -27.62 -9.39
C ALA A 270 -27.63 -27.32 -10.44
N GLU A 271 -28.03 -27.06 -11.69
CA GLU A 271 -27.11 -26.75 -12.78
C GLU A 271 -26.45 -25.37 -12.61
N PHE A 272 -27.18 -24.38 -12.08
CA PHE A 272 -26.67 -23.05 -11.78
C PHE A 272 -25.51 -23.13 -10.79
N TRP A 273 -25.66 -23.86 -9.68
CA TRP A 273 -24.58 -24.01 -8.71
C TRP A 273 -23.41 -24.83 -9.25
N LYS A 274 -23.69 -25.86 -10.06
CA LYS A 274 -22.64 -26.64 -10.72
C LYS A 274 -21.81 -25.80 -11.70
N SER A 275 -22.44 -24.89 -12.42
CA SER A 275 -21.80 -23.97 -13.39
C SER A 275 -21.27 -22.68 -12.76
N SER A 276 -21.54 -22.41 -11.48
CA SER A 276 -21.00 -21.26 -10.76
C SER A 276 -19.53 -21.39 -10.38
N TYR A 277 -18.95 -22.58 -10.56
CA TYR A 277 -17.53 -22.84 -10.33
C TYR A 277 -16.82 -23.05 -11.66
N PRO A 278 -15.57 -22.59 -11.80
CA PRO A 278 -14.77 -22.93 -12.96
C PRO A 278 -14.74 -24.46 -13.09
N GLN A 279 -15.02 -24.98 -14.26
CA GLN A 279 -14.72 -26.38 -14.52
C GLN A 279 -13.20 -26.49 -14.50
N SER A 280 -12.65 -27.35 -13.64
CA SER A 280 -11.23 -27.67 -13.72
C SER A 280 -10.91 -28.01 -15.17
N PRO A 281 -9.86 -27.45 -15.77
CA PRO A 281 -9.45 -27.85 -17.12
C PRO A 281 -9.44 -29.38 -17.13
N PRO A 282 -10.03 -30.03 -18.15
CA PRO A 282 -9.94 -31.48 -18.25
C PRO A 282 -8.46 -31.82 -18.10
N ALA A 283 -8.14 -32.59 -17.06
CA ALA A 283 -6.77 -32.96 -16.77
C ALA A 283 -6.20 -33.48 -18.09
N GLN A 284 -5.22 -32.77 -18.65
CA GLN A 284 -4.56 -33.22 -19.87
C GLN A 284 -3.84 -34.50 -19.47
N GLY A 285 -4.53 -35.63 -19.62
CA GLY A 285 -4.07 -36.97 -19.29
C GLY A 285 -3.04 -37.48 -20.30
N GLY A 286 -2.11 -36.60 -20.71
CA GLY A 286 -0.82 -37.02 -21.21
C GLY A 286 0.05 -37.21 -19.99
N ALA A 287 0.20 -38.46 -19.54
CA ALA A 287 1.38 -38.82 -18.78
C ALA A 287 2.61 -38.32 -19.58
N PRO A 288 3.58 -37.64 -18.95
CA PRO A 288 4.83 -37.36 -19.63
C PRO A 288 5.42 -38.72 -20.05
N ASP A 289 5.61 -38.92 -21.35
CA ASP A 289 6.32 -40.11 -21.86
C ASP A 289 7.66 -40.21 -21.13
N GLU A 290 7.76 -41.27 -20.33
CA GLU A 290 8.97 -41.68 -19.65
C GLU A 290 10.04 -41.94 -20.74
N PRO A 291 11.22 -41.30 -20.69
CA PRO A 291 12.24 -41.49 -21.71
C PRO A 291 12.75 -42.93 -21.65
N GLN A 292 12.42 -43.73 -22.68
CA GLN A 292 12.94 -45.08 -22.78
C GLN A 292 14.47 -45.07 -22.92
N PRO A 293 15.20 -45.92 -22.18
CA PRO A 293 16.63 -46.11 -22.36
C PRO A 293 16.88 -46.85 -23.68
N GLY A 294 17.55 -46.19 -24.62
CA GLY A 294 17.92 -46.77 -25.90
C GLY A 294 19.02 -47.84 -25.77
N PRO A 295 19.02 -48.90 -26.60
CA PRO A 295 20.15 -49.81 -26.72
C PRO A 295 21.14 -49.35 -27.81
N SER A 296 22.39 -49.16 -27.40
CA SER A 296 23.63 -49.29 -28.19
C SER A 296 23.68 -50.68 -28.88
N THR A 297 24.19 -50.94 -30.10
CA THR A 297 25.29 -50.47 -31.01
C THR A 297 25.24 -51.40 -32.26
N PRO A 298 26.17 -51.46 -33.26
CA PRO A 298 27.08 -50.48 -33.90
C PRO A 298 27.09 -50.54 -35.46
N GLY A 299 27.69 -49.52 -36.09
CA GLY A 299 28.56 -49.61 -37.29
C GLY A 299 27.95 -49.94 -38.66
N ASP A 300 27.92 -48.95 -39.56
CA ASP A 300 28.74 -48.92 -40.80
C ASP A 300 28.29 -47.78 -41.75
N ASP A 301 29.23 -46.90 -42.07
CA ASP A 301 29.22 -45.90 -43.16
C ASP A 301 29.94 -46.53 -44.38
N PRO A 302 29.73 -46.09 -45.66
CA PRO A 302 29.94 -44.68 -46.04
C PRO A 302 29.12 -44.07 -47.22
N GLU A 303 29.10 -42.74 -47.20
CA GLU A 303 29.11 -41.72 -48.29
C GLU A 303 28.30 -41.92 -49.59
N ALA A 304 27.42 -40.94 -49.90
CA ALA A 304 27.61 -39.97 -51.00
C ALA A 304 26.43 -38.98 -51.18
N ASN A 305 26.73 -37.69 -50.98
CA ASN A 305 26.29 -36.43 -51.64
C ASN A 305 24.90 -36.20 -52.32
N PRO A 306 24.45 -34.93 -52.46
CA PRO A 306 23.07 -34.53 -52.24
C PRO A 306 22.34 -34.07 -53.50
N SER A 307 21.02 -34.26 -53.52
CA SER A 307 20.13 -33.74 -54.57
C SER A 307 19.24 -32.62 -54.05
N LYS A 308 19.34 -31.45 -54.70
CA LYS A 308 18.51 -30.25 -54.60
C LYS A 308 17.00 -30.53 -54.52
N PRO A 309 16.24 -29.79 -53.68
CA PRO A 309 14.81 -29.59 -53.90
C PRO A 309 14.55 -28.47 -54.92
N LYS A 310 13.59 -28.71 -55.82
CA LYS A 310 13.07 -27.77 -56.81
C LYS A 310 12.07 -26.82 -56.17
N ASP A 311 12.21 -25.53 -56.46
CA ASP A 311 11.19 -24.49 -56.19
C ASP A 311 9.92 -24.73 -57.04
N PRO A 312 8.71 -24.54 -56.49
CA PRO A 312 7.50 -24.41 -57.27
C PRO A 312 7.31 -22.98 -57.80
N LYS A 313 7.01 -22.89 -59.11
CA LYS A 313 6.56 -21.68 -59.82
C LYS A 313 5.27 -21.11 -59.22
N PRO A 314 5.11 -19.77 -59.14
CA PRO A 314 3.82 -19.13 -59.00
C PRO A 314 3.22 -18.71 -60.35
N ASP A 315 1.92 -18.91 -60.51
CA ASP A 315 1.11 -18.46 -61.65
C ASP A 315 0.85 -16.94 -61.63
N PRO A 316 0.54 -16.32 -62.79
CA PRO A 316 0.45 -14.87 -62.93
C PRO A 316 -1.00 -14.38 -62.87
N PHE A 317 -1.35 -13.60 -61.84
CA PHE A 317 -2.55 -12.76 -61.87
C PHE A 317 -2.17 -11.27 -61.96
N LYS A 318 -2.59 -10.65 -63.07
CA LYS A 318 -2.51 -9.21 -63.36
C LYS A 318 -3.80 -8.51 -62.94
N SER A 319 -3.72 -7.48 -62.10
CA SER A 319 -4.68 -6.35 -62.07
C SER A 319 -3.97 -5.11 -61.50
N LYS A 320 -3.44 -4.21 -62.35
CA LYS A 320 -4.03 -2.90 -62.70
C LYS A 320 -4.36 -2.00 -61.49
N ASP A 321 -3.36 -1.21 -61.10
CA ASP A 321 -3.51 0.00 -60.29
C ASP A 321 -4.23 1.14 -61.03
N PRO A 322 -4.93 2.03 -60.30
CA PRO A 322 -5.03 3.43 -60.67
C PRO A 322 -4.28 4.34 -59.68
N LYS A 323 -3.39 5.16 -60.24
CA LYS A 323 -2.69 6.31 -59.63
C LYS A 323 -3.64 7.31 -58.95
N PRO A 324 -3.19 7.97 -57.87
CA PRO A 324 -3.58 9.33 -57.56
C PRO A 324 -2.49 10.36 -57.92
N ARG A 325 -2.93 11.53 -58.41
CA ARG A 325 -2.13 12.71 -58.76
C ARG A 325 -1.61 13.45 -57.52
N PRO A 326 -0.53 14.25 -57.65
CA PRO A 326 0.12 14.94 -56.54
C PRO A 326 -0.53 16.30 -56.25
N SER A 327 -0.77 16.62 -54.98
CA SER A 327 -1.03 17.99 -54.53
C SER A 327 0.28 18.64 -54.06
N LYS A 328 0.50 19.86 -54.54
CA LYS A 328 1.64 20.71 -54.22
C LYS A 328 1.34 21.49 -52.94
N SER A 329 2.22 21.44 -51.94
CA SER A 329 2.30 22.46 -50.89
C SER A 329 3.74 22.90 -50.65
N LYS A 330 3.87 24.22 -50.51
CA LYS A 330 5.10 25.03 -50.51
C LYS A 330 6.06 24.69 -49.35
N LYS A 331 7.36 24.77 -49.65
CA LYS A 331 8.48 24.86 -48.69
C LYS A 331 8.56 26.25 -48.05
N ILE A 332 8.82 26.30 -46.74
CA ILE A 332 9.54 27.39 -46.05
C ILE A 332 10.65 26.70 -45.19
N PRO A 333 11.87 27.25 -45.09
CA PRO A 333 13.04 26.53 -44.59
C PRO A 333 13.41 26.85 -43.12
N GLY A 334 14.03 25.86 -42.46
CA GLY A 334 15.08 26.10 -41.46
C GLY A 334 14.72 25.88 -39.99
N SER A 335 15.12 24.74 -39.42
CA SER A 335 16.10 24.67 -38.32
C SER A 335 16.36 23.19 -37.99
N GLY A 336 17.51 22.67 -38.41
CA GLY A 336 17.95 21.33 -38.06
C GLY A 336 18.62 21.29 -36.70
N THR A 337 18.32 20.24 -35.93
CA THR A 337 19.28 19.59 -35.02
C THR A 337 18.87 18.12 -34.90
N ASP A 338 19.78 17.24 -35.31
CA ASP A 338 19.70 15.79 -35.17
C ASP A 338 19.47 15.37 -33.72
N ARG A 339 18.44 14.56 -33.49
CA ARG A 339 18.13 13.98 -32.16
C ARG A 339 17.74 12.51 -32.24
N ASN A 340 18.28 11.77 -33.21
CA ASN A 340 18.04 10.34 -33.39
C ASN A 340 19.32 9.51 -33.29
N GLU A 341 20.04 9.60 -32.16
CA GLU A 341 21.08 8.62 -31.83
C GLU A 341 21.21 8.32 -30.32
N LEU A 342 20.14 8.52 -29.53
CA LEU A 342 20.15 8.19 -28.09
C LEU A 342 18.98 7.33 -27.59
N GLN A 343 18.18 6.73 -28.48
CA GLN A 343 16.99 5.95 -28.10
C GLN A 343 17.15 4.42 -28.09
N ASN A 344 18.36 3.88 -28.31
CA ASN A 344 18.60 2.42 -28.30
C ASN A 344 19.57 1.97 -27.19
N ARG A 345 19.27 2.27 -25.92
CA ARG A 345 19.88 1.56 -24.78
C ARG A 345 18.82 1.06 -23.82
N LYS A 346 18.63 -0.28 -23.80
CA LYS A 346 17.85 -0.99 -22.78
C LYS A 346 18.40 -0.67 -21.37
N PRO A 347 17.54 -0.44 -20.36
CA PRO A 347 18.00 -0.30 -18.98
C PRO A 347 18.62 -1.62 -18.52
N LYS A 348 19.84 -1.57 -18.01
CA LYS A 348 20.47 -2.72 -17.34
C LYS A 348 19.81 -2.86 -15.97
N GLY A 349 19.25 -4.05 -15.70
CA GLY A 349 18.60 -4.36 -14.44
C GLY A 349 19.49 -4.13 -13.21
N ILE A 350 18.84 -3.82 -12.10
CA ILE A 350 19.46 -3.58 -10.79
C ILE A 350 20.22 -4.84 -10.37
N LYS A 351 21.52 -4.69 -10.11
CA LYS A 351 22.36 -5.78 -9.63
C LYS A 351 22.27 -5.84 -8.11
N SER A 352 22.12 -7.05 -7.55
CA SER A 352 22.08 -7.22 -6.11
C SER A 352 23.39 -6.72 -5.46
N PRO A 353 23.35 -6.27 -4.20
CA PRO A 353 24.53 -5.82 -3.45
C PRO A 353 25.67 -6.86 -3.46
N CYS A 354 25.35 -8.15 -3.53
CA CYS A 354 26.31 -9.25 -3.63
C CYS A 354 27.09 -9.28 -4.95
N VAL A 355 26.48 -8.88 -6.08
CA VAL A 355 27.16 -8.79 -7.39
C VAL A 355 28.14 -7.61 -7.40
N ILE A 356 27.86 -6.56 -6.63
CA ILE A 356 28.73 -5.40 -6.44
C ILE A 356 29.92 -5.76 -5.55
N ALA A 357 29.70 -6.52 -4.46
CA ALA A 357 30.75 -6.99 -3.56
C ALA A 357 31.72 -7.99 -4.22
N LYS A 358 31.21 -8.92 -5.04
CA LYS A 358 32.02 -9.90 -5.80
C LYS A 358 32.90 -9.21 -6.85
N LYS A 359 32.40 -8.14 -7.47
CA LYS A 359 33.16 -7.32 -8.43
C LYS A 359 34.24 -6.46 -7.76
N ALA A 360 34.09 -6.18 -6.47
CA ALA A 360 35.05 -5.45 -5.64
C ALA A 360 36.12 -6.35 -4.98
N LYS A 361 36.15 -7.67 -5.28
CA LYS A 361 37.09 -8.66 -4.71
C LYS A 361 37.20 -8.64 -3.18
N ARG A 362 36.10 -8.36 -2.46
CA ARG A 362 36.08 -8.47 -1.00
C ARG A 362 35.62 -9.88 -0.60
N ALA A 363 36.38 -10.52 0.27
CA ALA A 363 35.99 -11.80 0.87
C ALA A 363 34.93 -11.55 1.96
N VAL A 364 33.66 -11.70 1.60
CA VAL A 364 32.55 -11.76 2.55
C VAL A 364 31.80 -13.04 2.21
N ASP A 365 31.75 -13.98 3.16
CA ASP A 365 30.98 -15.19 3.01
C ASP A 365 29.52 -14.90 3.35
N CYS A 366 28.76 -14.55 2.31
CA CYS A 366 27.39 -14.04 2.45
C CYS A 366 26.40 -15.11 2.97
N ASP A 367 26.75 -16.40 2.90
CA ASP A 367 25.84 -17.49 3.24
C ASP A 367 25.72 -17.69 4.77
N VAL A 368 26.78 -17.37 5.53
CA VAL A 368 26.83 -17.58 6.99
C VAL A 368 26.08 -16.50 7.76
N THR A 369 26.13 -15.25 7.31
CA THR A 369 25.56 -14.11 8.05
C THR A 369 24.03 -14.03 7.89
N GLU A 370 23.50 -14.37 6.71
CA GLU A 370 22.05 -14.48 6.52
C GLU A 370 21.49 -15.72 7.22
N ARG A 371 22.16 -16.89 7.15
CA ARG A 371 21.74 -18.07 7.92
C ARG A 371 21.67 -17.82 9.42
N ALA A 372 22.65 -17.14 10.01
CA ALA A 372 22.64 -16.85 11.45
C ALA A 372 21.44 -15.97 11.86
N LYS A 373 21.00 -15.04 11.00
CA LYS A 373 19.85 -14.18 11.27
C LYS A 373 18.51 -14.90 11.13
N TYR A 374 18.36 -15.73 10.09
CA TYR A 374 17.16 -16.54 9.92
C TYR A 374 17.05 -17.65 10.98
N GLN A 375 18.19 -18.19 11.42
CA GLN A 375 18.25 -19.16 12.50
C GLN A 375 17.87 -18.54 13.85
N ALA A 376 18.40 -17.35 14.19
CA ALA A 376 18.02 -16.65 15.42
C ALA A 376 16.53 -16.23 15.44
N ALA A 377 15.97 -15.84 14.29
CA ALA A 377 14.55 -15.53 14.17
C ALA A 377 13.67 -16.79 14.30
N GLY A 378 14.08 -17.91 13.69
CA GLY A 378 13.41 -19.19 13.83
C GLY A 378 13.48 -19.77 15.25
N GLU A 379 14.63 -19.63 15.92
CA GLU A 379 14.80 -20.03 17.33
C GLU A 379 13.90 -19.20 18.26
N PHE A 380 13.75 -17.90 17.99
CA PHE A 380 12.83 -17.03 18.74
C PHE A 380 11.35 -17.43 18.55
N GLU A 381 10.94 -17.76 17.33
CA GLU A 381 9.57 -18.18 17.01
C GLU A 381 9.23 -19.52 17.68
N VAL A 382 10.14 -20.51 17.61
CA VAL A 382 10.00 -21.81 18.29
C VAL A 382 9.97 -21.67 19.80
N GLU A 383 10.78 -20.77 20.38
CA GLU A 383 10.77 -20.54 21.82
C GLU A 383 9.51 -19.77 22.28
N TYR A 384 9.00 -18.86 21.46
CA TYR A 384 7.73 -18.17 21.71
C TYR A 384 6.53 -19.15 21.72
N GLU A 385 6.49 -20.11 20.79
CA GLU A 385 5.49 -21.19 20.81
C GLU A 385 5.60 -22.07 22.08
N LYS A 386 6.81 -22.25 22.62
CA LYS A 386 7.08 -23.12 23.76
C LYS A 386 6.81 -22.49 25.13
N VAL A 387 7.23 -21.24 25.35
CA VAL A 387 7.14 -20.56 26.66
C VAL A 387 6.22 -19.32 26.67
N GLY A 388 5.57 -19.02 25.55
CA GLY A 388 4.57 -17.98 25.42
C GLY A 388 5.08 -16.62 25.90
N LYS A 389 4.30 -15.97 26.78
CA LYS A 389 4.55 -14.60 27.27
C LYS A 389 5.88 -14.41 28.03
N ARG A 390 6.59 -15.49 28.38
CA ARG A 390 7.90 -15.40 29.06
C ARG A 390 9.09 -15.34 28.10
N ALA A 391 8.90 -15.60 26.81
CA ALA A 391 9.97 -15.63 25.80
C ALA A 391 10.86 -14.38 25.76
N PRO A 392 10.33 -13.14 25.93
CA PRO A 392 11.17 -11.93 25.93
C PRO A 392 12.15 -11.87 27.13
N PHE A 393 11.73 -12.34 28.30
CA PHE A 393 12.56 -12.36 29.52
C PHE A 393 13.66 -13.40 29.39
N THR A 394 13.35 -14.58 28.85
CA THR A 394 14.32 -15.65 28.61
C THR A 394 15.38 -15.22 27.59
N PHE A 395 14.98 -14.49 26.54
CA PHE A 395 15.90 -13.99 25.53
C PHE A 395 16.83 -12.90 26.09
N GLN A 396 16.31 -11.95 26.87
CA GLN A 396 17.13 -10.94 27.55
C GLN A 396 18.05 -11.55 28.61
N ALA A 397 17.60 -12.54 29.38
CA ALA A 397 18.44 -13.24 30.35
C ALA A 397 19.62 -13.93 29.66
N ARG A 398 19.41 -14.58 28.50
CA ARG A 398 20.50 -15.18 27.71
C ARG A 398 21.47 -14.17 27.13
N GLU A 399 20.99 -13.00 26.70
CA GLU A 399 21.86 -11.92 26.24
C GLU A 399 22.73 -11.37 27.38
N ILE A 400 22.16 -11.22 28.59
CA ILE A 400 22.93 -10.81 29.76
C ILE A 400 23.87 -11.91 30.24
N GLU A 401 23.47 -13.18 30.18
CA GLU A 401 24.34 -14.32 30.49
C GLU A 401 25.55 -14.37 29.55
N ALA A 402 25.35 -14.10 28.25
CA ALA A 402 26.45 -13.97 27.29
C ALA A 402 27.40 -12.81 27.67
N LEU A 403 26.85 -11.67 28.13
CA LEU A 403 27.65 -10.55 28.59
C LEU A 403 28.37 -10.83 29.93
N GLU A 404 27.82 -11.67 30.81
CA GLU A 404 28.49 -12.14 32.03
C GLU A 404 29.68 -13.03 31.71
N VAL A 405 29.51 -13.95 30.76
CA VAL A 405 30.60 -14.80 30.27
C VAL A 405 31.73 -13.96 29.66
N GLU A 406 31.40 -12.84 29.02
CA GLU A 406 32.39 -11.87 28.52
C GLU A 406 32.99 -10.97 29.62
N GLY A 407 32.55 -11.08 30.88
CA GLY A 407 32.95 -10.21 31.98
C GLY A 407 32.45 -8.77 31.88
N ARG A 408 31.43 -8.55 31.03
CA ARG A 408 30.84 -7.23 30.72
C ARG A 408 29.54 -6.96 31.48
N ALA A 409 29.00 -7.98 32.14
CA ALA A 409 27.97 -7.86 33.16
C ALA A 409 28.44 -8.57 34.46
N PRO A 410 28.03 -8.10 35.65
CA PRO A 410 28.30 -8.80 36.90
C PRO A 410 27.71 -10.22 36.90
N ALA A 411 28.45 -11.20 37.38
CA ALA A 411 27.96 -12.58 37.47
C ALA A 411 26.65 -12.65 38.28
N GLY A 412 25.63 -13.29 37.71
CA GLY A 412 24.29 -13.46 38.31
C GLY A 412 23.27 -12.37 37.97
N SER A 413 23.60 -11.41 37.11
CA SER A 413 22.67 -10.38 36.58
C SER A 413 21.53 -11.00 35.76
N ALA A 414 21.80 -12.03 34.95
CA ALA A 414 20.81 -12.74 34.15
C ALA A 414 19.74 -13.41 35.02
N ALA A 415 20.15 -13.97 36.16
CA ALA A 415 19.25 -14.58 37.14
C ALA A 415 18.37 -13.56 37.88
N GLN A 416 18.72 -12.28 37.86
CA GLN A 416 17.96 -11.21 38.54
C GLN A 416 16.86 -10.59 37.66
N ILE A 417 16.80 -10.92 36.37
CA ILE A 417 15.83 -10.35 35.41
C ILE A 417 14.38 -10.87 35.64
N GLU A 418 14.19 -11.84 36.53
CA GLU A 418 12.85 -12.40 36.81
C GLU A 418 11.93 -11.48 37.65
N SER A 419 12.40 -10.33 38.14
CA SER A 419 11.58 -9.33 38.88
C SER A 419 11.20 -8.13 38.01
N PRO A 420 9.90 -7.83 37.83
CA PRO A 420 9.42 -6.63 37.13
C PRO A 420 9.92 -5.29 37.73
N GLU A 421 10.19 -5.25 39.03
CA GLU A 421 10.58 -4.03 39.75
C GLU A 421 12.01 -3.56 39.39
N ILE A 422 12.86 -4.47 38.90
CA ILE A 422 14.22 -4.13 38.46
C ILE A 422 14.19 -3.45 37.08
N LEU A 423 13.23 -3.79 36.21
CA LEU A 423 13.04 -3.12 34.92
C LEU A 423 12.66 -1.64 35.11
N GLU A 424 11.83 -1.31 36.11
CA GLU A 424 11.43 0.07 36.42
C GLU A 424 12.61 0.97 36.82
N ARG A 425 13.68 0.40 37.38
CA ARG A 425 14.89 1.15 37.76
C ARG A 425 15.92 1.25 36.66
N ILE A 426 16.01 0.24 35.79
CA ILE A 426 17.03 0.17 34.73
C ILE A 426 16.61 0.98 33.49
N VAL A 427 15.32 1.03 33.15
CA VAL A 427 14.82 1.71 31.95
C VAL A 427 15.10 3.23 31.96
N PRO A 428 14.82 3.98 33.04
CA PRO A 428 15.12 5.42 33.08
C PRO A 428 16.63 5.71 33.02
N ALA A 429 17.45 4.93 33.74
CA ALA A 429 18.91 5.09 33.74
C ALA A 429 19.55 4.76 32.38
N LYS A 430 19.01 3.77 31.65
CA LYS A 430 19.46 3.39 30.31
C LYS A 430 19.03 4.43 29.27
N ALA A 431 17.88 5.08 29.44
CA ALA A 431 17.40 6.15 28.57
C ALA A 431 18.16 7.48 28.76
N GLU A 432 18.50 7.85 30.00
CA GLU A 432 19.41 8.98 30.27
C GLU A 432 20.82 8.73 29.71
N PHE A 433 21.34 7.50 29.88
CA PHE A 433 22.62 7.08 29.31
C PHE A 433 22.60 7.11 27.78
N LEU A 434 21.52 6.67 27.12
CA LEU A 434 21.34 6.73 25.66
C LEU A 434 21.24 8.18 25.16
N THR A 435 20.57 9.07 25.90
CA THR A 435 20.44 10.49 25.57
C THR A 435 21.80 11.19 25.65
N MET A 436 22.59 10.94 26.69
CA MET A 436 23.93 11.50 26.84
C MET A 436 24.94 10.90 25.85
N ASN A 437 24.83 9.60 25.53
CA ASN A 437 25.66 8.96 24.51
C ASN A 437 25.33 9.52 23.12
N LEU A 438 24.05 9.81 22.83
CA LEU A 438 23.63 10.46 21.60
C LEU A 438 24.17 11.90 21.48
N ILE A 439 24.04 12.73 22.53
CA ILE A 439 24.61 14.09 22.55
C ILE A 439 26.13 14.03 22.33
N ASN A 440 26.81 13.06 22.93
CA ASN A 440 28.24 12.85 22.74
C ASN A 440 28.60 12.31 21.35
N GLN A 441 27.76 11.51 20.71
CA GLN A 441 27.95 11.05 19.33
C GLN A 441 27.71 12.15 18.30
N LEU A 442 26.70 13.01 18.52
CA LEU A 442 26.47 14.20 17.70
C LEU A 442 27.66 15.17 17.78
N ASN A 443 28.22 15.36 18.98
CA ASN A 443 29.42 16.19 19.22
C ASN A 443 30.69 15.59 18.58
N LYS A 444 30.87 14.26 18.61
CA LYS A 444 32.07 13.57 18.06
C LYS A 444 32.21 13.65 16.55
N ASN A 445 31.11 13.84 15.81
CA ASN A 445 31.12 13.90 14.35
C ASN A 445 31.34 15.33 13.79
N ASN A 446 31.66 16.30 14.66
CA ASN A 446 32.24 17.61 14.33
C ASN A 446 31.52 18.38 13.20
N THR A 447 30.19 18.31 13.18
CA THR A 447 29.37 19.01 12.19
C THR A 447 28.87 20.31 12.82
N PRO A 448 29.34 21.49 12.37
CA PRO A 448 29.09 22.78 13.04
C PRO A 448 27.61 23.09 13.32
N PHE A 449 26.70 22.54 12.52
CA PHE A 449 25.27 22.81 12.61
C PHE A 449 24.56 22.18 13.83
N TRP A 450 25.09 21.10 14.42
CA TRP A 450 24.56 20.55 15.68
C TRP A 450 25.11 21.25 16.92
N GLN A 451 26.22 21.98 16.77
CA GLN A 451 26.95 22.52 17.91
C GLN A 451 26.09 23.53 18.68
N GLU A 452 25.33 24.37 17.99
CA GLU A 452 24.46 25.35 18.66
C GLU A 452 23.33 24.67 19.45
N LEU A 453 22.73 23.60 18.90
CA LEU A 453 21.71 22.83 19.62
C LEU A 453 22.30 22.18 20.88
N VAL A 454 23.45 21.53 20.73
CA VAL A 454 24.14 20.82 21.81
C VAL A 454 24.64 21.79 22.88
N ASP A 455 25.23 22.91 22.47
CA ASP A 455 25.74 23.94 23.39
C ASP A 455 24.59 24.61 24.14
N GLY A 456 23.47 24.91 23.46
CA GLY A 456 22.28 25.47 24.09
C GLY A 456 21.69 24.52 25.15
N LEU A 457 21.58 23.23 24.84
CA LEU A 457 21.16 22.22 25.83
C LEU A 457 22.16 22.09 26.99
N LYS A 458 23.47 22.06 26.71
CA LYS A 458 24.51 21.97 27.76
C LYS A 458 24.55 23.19 28.67
N LYS A 459 24.34 24.38 28.11
CA LYS A 459 24.28 25.66 28.83
C LYS A 459 22.92 25.91 29.46
N SER A 460 21.96 25.01 29.28
CA SER A 460 20.57 25.17 29.74
C SER A 460 19.90 26.45 29.21
N GLU A 461 20.25 26.88 27.99
CA GLU A 461 19.61 28.01 27.30
C GLU A 461 18.16 27.68 26.89
N PHE A 462 17.86 26.39 26.73
CA PHE A 462 16.54 25.83 26.47
C PHE A 462 16.56 24.34 26.82
N THR A 463 15.37 23.74 26.98
CA THR A 463 15.18 22.32 27.24
C THR A 463 14.84 21.54 25.97
N ILE A 464 14.86 20.21 26.03
CA ILE A 464 14.35 19.35 24.95
C ILE A 464 12.86 19.63 24.69
N ALA A 465 12.07 19.90 25.74
CA ALA A 465 10.65 20.24 25.62
C ALA A 465 10.45 21.54 24.83
N ASP A 466 11.29 22.56 25.06
CA ASP A 466 11.23 23.82 24.31
C ASP A 466 11.51 23.60 22.82
N CYS A 467 12.44 22.70 22.49
CA CYS A 467 12.70 22.33 21.09
C CYS A 467 11.58 21.53 20.43
N GLN A 468 10.89 20.69 21.18
CA GLN A 468 9.74 19.91 20.68
C GLN A 468 8.54 20.83 20.41
N ILE A 469 8.28 21.77 21.32
CA ILE A 469 7.28 22.83 21.13
C ILE A 469 7.64 23.71 19.93
N GLY A 470 8.91 24.12 19.80
CA GLY A 470 9.40 24.96 18.71
C GLY A 470 9.55 24.26 17.35
N PHE A 471 9.44 22.93 17.28
CA PHE A 471 9.69 22.15 16.06
C PHE A 471 8.76 22.54 14.92
N LYS A 472 7.46 22.75 15.20
CA LYS A 472 6.47 23.16 14.19
C LYS A 472 6.87 24.48 13.52
N LYS A 473 7.34 25.44 14.33
CA LYS A 473 7.82 26.75 13.83
C LYS A 473 9.15 26.65 13.11
N ALA A 474 10.08 25.80 13.58
CA ALA A 474 11.34 25.55 12.90
C ALA A 474 11.11 24.92 11.52
N LEU A 475 10.15 23.99 11.42
CA LEU A 475 9.71 23.38 10.16
C LEU A 475 9.09 24.42 9.23
N SER A 476 8.21 25.27 9.76
CA SER A 476 7.63 26.41 9.03
C SER A 476 8.70 27.35 8.47
N ASN A 477 9.60 27.85 9.32
CA ASN A 477 10.65 28.79 8.93
C ASN A 477 11.62 28.16 7.91
N THR A 478 11.89 26.87 8.05
CA THR A 478 12.71 26.13 7.08
C THR A 478 12.01 26.01 5.73
N LEU A 479 10.71 25.72 5.72
CA LEU A 479 9.91 25.68 4.51
C LEU A 479 9.82 27.07 3.87
N ASN A 480 9.50 28.12 4.62
CA ASN A 480 9.44 29.50 4.14
C ASN A 480 10.77 29.99 3.56
N ARG A 481 11.89 29.63 4.21
CA ARG A 481 13.24 29.99 3.74
C ARG A 481 13.62 29.27 2.45
N ARG A 482 13.19 28.01 2.29
CA ARG A 482 13.57 27.16 1.15
C ARG A 482 12.62 27.21 -0.03
N TYR A 483 11.35 27.43 0.27
CA TYR A 483 10.21 27.39 -0.62
C TYR A 483 9.44 28.69 -0.39
N THR A 484 9.99 29.78 -0.91
CA THR A 484 9.29 31.06 -0.93
C THR A 484 8.13 30.99 -1.93
N GLU A 485 7.16 31.90 -1.80
CA GLU A 485 6.06 31.98 -2.76
C GLU A 485 6.60 32.10 -4.20
N PHE A 486 5.84 31.61 -5.18
CA PHE A 486 6.14 31.77 -6.61
C PHE A 486 5.88 33.22 -7.09
N ASP A 487 6.21 34.19 -6.25
CA ASP A 487 5.91 35.61 -6.41
C ASP A 487 6.83 36.27 -7.46
N ASN A 488 8.03 35.73 -7.67
CA ASN A 488 8.87 36.03 -8.83
C ASN A 488 9.61 34.81 -9.39
N VAL A 489 10.11 34.95 -10.63
CA VAL A 489 10.69 33.86 -11.42
C VAL A 489 11.98 33.31 -10.81
N ASP A 490 12.81 34.14 -10.18
CA ASP A 490 14.08 33.71 -9.58
C ASP A 490 13.83 32.91 -8.29
N HIS A 491 12.83 33.31 -7.49
CA HIS A 491 12.39 32.59 -6.30
C HIS A 491 11.69 31.26 -6.65
N ALA A 492 10.88 31.27 -7.70
CA ALA A 492 10.25 30.07 -8.25
C ALA A 492 11.31 29.06 -8.73
N LEU A 493 12.34 29.52 -9.44
CA LEU A 493 13.44 28.67 -9.90
C LEU A 493 14.29 28.13 -8.75
N GLY A 494 14.58 28.95 -7.73
CA GLY A 494 15.26 28.50 -6.51
C GLY A 494 14.49 27.41 -5.77
N SER A 495 13.18 27.60 -5.61
CA SER A 495 12.29 26.63 -4.97
C SER A 495 12.19 25.33 -5.77
N ILE A 496 12.04 25.41 -7.10
CA ILE A 496 12.02 24.23 -7.99
C ILE A 496 13.34 23.47 -7.93
N PHE A 497 14.47 24.17 -7.92
CA PHE A 497 15.79 23.54 -7.83
C PHE A 497 15.98 22.83 -6.48
N ASN A 498 15.56 23.45 -5.37
CA ASN A 498 15.62 22.84 -4.04
C ASN A 498 14.73 21.58 -3.96
N ILE A 499 13.50 21.63 -4.50
CA ILE A 499 12.61 20.46 -4.58
C ILE A 499 13.25 19.35 -5.40
N ALA A 500 13.82 19.67 -6.57
CA ALA A 500 14.43 18.68 -7.46
C ALA A 500 15.65 18.01 -6.82
N MET A 501 16.51 18.78 -6.13
CA MET A 501 17.65 18.25 -5.39
C MET A 501 17.20 17.40 -4.20
N ASP A 502 16.21 17.87 -3.44
CA ASP A 502 15.73 17.15 -2.27
C ASP A 502 15.04 15.82 -2.67
N MET A 503 14.28 15.81 -3.77
CA MET A 503 13.68 14.59 -4.34
C MET A 503 14.73 13.62 -4.90
N ALA A 504 15.72 14.12 -5.65
CA ALA A 504 16.78 13.28 -6.21
C ALA A 504 17.55 12.54 -5.10
N ASP A 505 17.80 13.19 -3.97
CA ASP A 505 18.49 12.58 -2.84
C ASP A 505 17.62 11.54 -2.11
N VAL A 506 16.31 11.79 -1.93
CA VAL A 506 15.36 10.80 -1.36
C VAL A 506 15.37 9.49 -2.17
N PHE A 507 15.39 9.58 -3.51
CA PHE A 507 15.45 8.39 -4.38
C PHE A 507 16.78 7.64 -4.32
N THR A 508 17.84 8.25 -3.79
CA THR A 508 19.13 7.58 -3.55
C THR A 508 19.24 6.92 -2.17
N LEU A 509 18.12 6.82 -1.42
CA LEU A 509 18.05 6.32 -0.04
C LEU A 509 18.93 7.13 0.93
N ARG A 510 19.19 8.40 0.62
CA ARG A 510 19.88 9.34 1.50
C ARG A 510 18.90 10.45 1.88
N PRO A 511 18.78 10.82 3.17
CA PRO A 511 18.00 12.00 3.52
C PRO A 511 18.64 13.23 2.83
N PRO A 512 17.88 14.03 2.04
CA PRO A 512 18.40 15.22 1.39
C PRO A 512 19.12 16.14 2.38
N PRO A 513 20.46 16.23 2.34
CA PRO A 513 21.24 16.85 3.40
C PRO A 513 20.89 18.33 3.57
N GLY A 514 20.48 19.02 2.49
CA GLY A 514 20.09 20.42 2.55
C GLY A 514 18.94 20.68 3.52
N PHE A 515 17.77 20.06 3.28
CA PHE A 515 16.56 20.38 4.04
C PHE A 515 16.74 20.11 5.52
N TYR A 516 17.38 18.99 5.83
CA TYR A 516 17.64 18.63 7.22
C TYR A 516 18.67 19.53 7.87
N MET A 517 19.74 19.92 7.18
CA MET A 517 20.72 20.85 7.77
C MET A 517 20.08 22.19 8.09
N ASP A 518 19.23 22.69 7.22
CA ASP A 518 18.53 23.96 7.43
C ASP A 518 17.50 23.86 8.56
N LEU A 519 16.76 22.75 8.63
CA LEU A 519 15.85 22.49 9.74
C LEU A 519 16.58 22.41 11.07
N ILE A 520 17.68 21.66 11.12
CA ILE A 520 18.49 21.49 12.32
C ILE A 520 19.13 22.82 12.74
N ALA A 521 19.56 23.65 11.79
CA ALA A 521 20.07 24.98 12.06
C ALA A 521 18.98 25.94 12.59
N GLU A 522 17.71 25.74 12.21
CA GLU A 522 16.60 26.59 12.68
C GLU A 522 16.10 26.18 14.08
N ILE A 523 16.19 24.89 14.44
CA ILE A 523 15.67 24.37 15.71
C ILE A 523 16.19 25.17 16.93
N PRO A 524 17.50 25.39 17.16
CA PRO A 524 18.00 26.11 18.33
C PRO A 524 17.40 27.50 18.50
N ARG A 525 17.17 28.21 17.39
CA ARG A 525 16.57 29.55 17.40
C ARG A 525 15.15 29.50 17.95
N GLU A 526 14.34 28.56 17.46
CA GLU A 526 12.96 28.41 17.93
C GLU A 526 12.90 27.84 19.35
N CYS A 527 13.84 26.94 19.74
CA CYS A 527 13.95 26.50 21.13
C CYS A 527 14.19 27.68 22.08
N LYS A 528 15.09 28.60 21.73
CA LYS A 528 15.38 29.81 22.52
C LYS A 528 14.17 30.74 22.59
N ALA A 529 13.44 30.91 21.49
CA ALA A 529 12.24 31.72 21.45
C ALA A 529 11.14 31.15 22.38
N VAL A 530 10.94 29.83 22.35
CA VAL A 530 10.02 29.13 23.26
C VAL A 530 10.51 29.20 24.71
N ALA A 531 11.80 28.99 24.97
CA ALA A 531 12.35 29.06 26.31
C ALA A 531 12.24 30.45 26.95
N ALA A 532 12.25 31.52 26.15
CA ALA A 532 12.06 32.89 26.62
C ALA A 532 10.62 33.20 27.08
N ALA A 533 9.64 32.41 26.66
CA ALA A 533 8.26 32.55 27.08
C ALA A 533 8.05 31.99 28.51
N LYS A 534 7.34 32.76 29.35
CA LYS A 534 7.24 32.48 30.79
C LYS A 534 6.12 31.52 31.15
N THR A 535 5.06 31.47 30.35
CA THR A 535 3.87 30.65 30.61
C THR A 535 3.71 29.56 29.54
N PRO A 536 3.03 28.44 29.87
CA PRO A 536 2.65 27.42 28.88
C PRO A 536 1.94 28.01 27.66
N GLU A 537 1.02 28.95 27.89
CA GLU A 537 0.23 29.60 26.85
C GLU A 537 1.11 30.48 25.95
N ASP A 538 2.06 31.22 26.54
CA ASP A 538 3.02 32.02 25.77
C ASP A 538 3.94 31.12 24.93
N LYS A 539 4.36 29.97 25.45
CA LYS A 539 5.18 29.00 24.71
C LYS A 539 4.46 28.46 23.47
N LEU A 540 3.20 28.07 23.63
CA LEU A 540 2.36 27.58 22.53
C LEU A 540 2.05 28.68 21.50
N LYS A 541 1.84 29.91 21.99
CA LYS A 541 1.66 31.07 21.12
C LYS A 541 2.90 31.33 20.28
N VAL A 542 4.09 31.35 20.90
CA VAL A 542 5.36 31.52 20.18
C VAL A 542 5.54 30.43 19.12
N ALA A 543 5.23 29.18 19.43
CA ALA A 543 5.34 28.04 18.51
C ALA A 543 4.30 28.01 17.38
N SER A 544 3.18 28.70 17.54
CA SER A 544 2.08 28.71 16.55
C SER A 544 2.01 30.00 15.74
N GLU A 545 2.74 31.04 16.14
CA GLU A 545 2.80 32.32 15.46
C GLU A 545 3.59 32.22 14.15
N ASP A 546 3.02 32.77 13.07
CA ASP A 546 3.59 32.80 11.71
C ASP A 546 3.95 31.43 11.14
N VAL A 547 3.17 30.39 11.49
CA VAL A 547 3.32 29.06 10.91
C VAL A 547 2.77 29.03 9.48
N ASP A 548 3.57 28.53 8.54
CA ASP A 548 3.24 28.36 7.14
C ASP A 548 1.96 27.53 6.96
N THR A 549 1.19 27.88 5.93
CA THR A 549 -0.11 27.26 5.68
C THR A 549 0.01 25.75 5.45
N LEU A 550 1.09 25.27 4.82
CA LEU A 550 1.31 23.84 4.60
C LEU A 550 1.58 23.11 5.92
N VAL A 551 2.40 23.70 6.79
CA VAL A 551 2.67 23.13 8.12
C VAL A 551 1.43 23.15 8.98
N GLN A 552 0.61 24.19 8.88
CA GLN A 552 -0.66 24.27 9.59
C GLN A 552 -1.63 23.18 9.10
N VAL A 553 -1.77 23.00 7.78
CA VAL A 553 -2.61 21.92 7.21
C VAL A 553 -2.09 20.55 7.62
N TRP A 554 -0.78 20.32 7.58
CA TRP A 554 -0.20 19.06 8.06
C TRP A 554 -0.51 18.83 9.55
N SER A 555 -0.32 19.85 10.37
CA SER A 555 -0.57 19.84 11.82
C SER A 555 -2.04 19.55 12.15
N ASP A 556 -2.98 20.13 11.41
CA ASP A 556 -4.40 20.08 11.74
C ASP A 556 -5.13 18.87 11.15
N TYR A 557 -4.63 18.31 10.04
CA TYR A 557 -5.36 17.31 9.25
C TYR A 557 -4.66 15.96 9.13
N THR A 558 -3.40 15.83 9.55
CA THR A 558 -2.73 14.52 9.56
C THR A 558 -2.68 13.96 10.98
N PRO A 559 -2.85 12.63 11.16
CA PRO A 559 -2.73 12.02 12.49
C PRO A 559 -1.42 12.36 13.19
N VAL A 560 -0.30 12.38 12.44
CA VAL A 560 1.03 12.74 12.98
C VAL A 560 1.09 14.20 13.42
N GLY A 561 0.52 15.11 12.63
CA GLY A 561 0.45 16.53 12.97
C GLY A 561 -0.37 16.82 14.23
N ILE A 562 -1.55 16.18 14.34
CA ILE A 562 -2.47 16.35 15.47
C ILE A 562 -1.81 15.87 16.78
N GLU A 563 -1.14 14.73 16.74
CA GLU A 563 -0.39 14.21 17.89
C GLU A 563 0.81 15.09 18.24
N THR A 564 1.54 15.59 17.24
CA THR A 564 2.66 16.53 17.46
C THR A 564 2.18 17.80 18.19
N GLN A 565 1.01 18.33 17.81
CA GLN A 565 0.43 19.50 18.47
C GLN A 565 -0.07 19.18 19.88
N THR A 566 -0.78 18.06 20.06
CA THR A 566 -1.22 17.59 21.38
C THR A 566 -0.04 17.42 22.33
N TRP A 567 1.09 16.94 21.81
CA TRP A 567 2.32 16.78 22.57
C TRP A 567 2.96 18.11 22.96
N ALA A 568 3.07 19.06 22.04
CA ALA A 568 3.55 20.41 22.35
C ALA A 568 2.70 21.05 23.46
N GLU A 569 1.37 20.86 23.44
CA GLU A 569 0.47 21.34 24.50
C GLU A 569 0.73 20.66 25.86
N ARG A 570 0.93 19.34 25.87
CA ARG A 570 1.26 18.60 27.10
C ARG A 570 2.59 19.03 27.70
N LEU A 571 3.61 19.21 26.86
CA LEU A 571 4.95 19.64 27.28
C LEU A 571 4.95 21.09 27.79
N ALA A 572 4.21 21.98 27.14
CA ALA A 572 4.07 23.36 27.58
C ALA A 572 3.44 23.41 28.98
N LYS A 573 2.38 22.61 29.22
CA LYS A 573 1.66 22.56 30.50
C LYS A 573 2.41 21.81 31.60
N ASN A 574 3.28 20.87 31.24
CA ASN A 574 4.02 20.02 32.18
C ASN A 574 5.52 20.02 31.86
N PRO A 575 6.25 21.10 32.18
CA PRO A 575 7.68 21.23 31.86
C PRO A 575 8.57 20.22 32.60
N ASN A 576 8.04 19.55 33.63
CA ASN A 576 8.75 18.54 34.42
C ASN A 576 8.64 17.11 33.87
N VAL A 577 7.91 16.89 32.76
CA VAL A 577 7.88 15.57 32.10
C VAL A 577 9.30 15.28 31.61
N THR A 578 9.91 14.22 32.12
CA THR A 578 11.28 13.88 31.73
C THR A 578 11.30 13.57 30.23
N PRO A 579 12.35 13.98 29.49
CA PRO A 579 12.45 13.72 28.05
C PRO A 579 12.27 12.24 27.69
N VAL A 580 12.66 11.34 28.61
CA VAL A 580 12.47 9.89 28.49
C VAL A 580 10.99 9.52 28.52
N LYS A 581 10.24 9.93 29.54
CA LYS A 581 8.81 9.63 29.66
C LYS A 581 8.01 10.26 28.52
N ALA A 582 8.45 11.42 28.03
CA ALA A 582 7.89 12.07 26.84
C ALA A 582 8.15 11.26 25.55
N VAL A 583 9.37 10.79 25.32
CA VAL A 583 9.70 10.00 24.12
C VAL A 583 9.06 8.62 24.15
N GLU A 584 8.97 7.97 25.32
CA GLU A 584 8.30 6.67 25.50
C GLU A 584 6.80 6.77 25.18
N THR A 585 6.11 7.77 25.71
CA THR A 585 4.69 8.01 25.39
C THR A 585 4.49 8.37 23.93
N THR A 586 5.36 9.20 23.33
CA THR A 586 5.27 9.55 21.90
C THR A 586 5.53 8.37 20.97
N ILE A 587 6.56 7.55 21.23
CA ILE A 587 6.83 6.36 20.40
C ILE A 587 5.67 5.38 20.51
N TYR A 588 5.09 5.22 21.69
CA TYR A 588 3.96 4.33 21.93
C TYR A 588 2.66 4.84 21.28
N ASP A 589 2.32 6.11 21.49
CA ASP A 589 1.16 6.76 20.87
C ASP A 589 1.30 6.71 19.35
N PHE A 590 2.46 7.07 18.80
CA PHE A 590 2.76 6.98 17.38
C PHE A 590 2.69 5.54 16.84
N TRP A 591 3.23 4.56 17.57
CA TRP A 591 3.13 3.14 17.19
C TRP A 591 1.68 2.68 17.15
N SER A 592 0.86 3.10 18.10
CA SER A 592 -0.55 2.71 18.24
C SER A 592 -1.42 3.10 17.03
N PHE A 593 -1.03 4.13 16.28
CA PHE A 593 -1.69 4.57 15.04
C PHE A 593 -1.26 3.78 13.79
N THR A 594 -0.25 2.92 13.92
CA THR A 594 0.12 1.99 12.85
C THR A 594 -0.71 0.71 12.95
N PRO A 595 -1.03 0.02 11.84
CA PRO A 595 -1.75 -1.27 11.89
C PRO A 595 -1.09 -2.31 12.81
N ILE A 596 0.25 -2.25 12.93
CA ILE A 596 1.04 -3.17 13.75
C ILE A 596 0.93 -2.80 15.24
N GLY A 597 1.02 -1.52 15.60
CA GLY A 597 0.84 -1.10 16.99
C GLY A 597 -0.60 -1.17 17.47
N TRP A 598 -1.59 -1.00 16.59
CA TRP A 598 -2.98 -1.30 16.91
C TRP A 598 -3.17 -2.79 17.25
N LEU A 599 -2.61 -3.70 16.45
CA LEU A 599 -2.60 -5.15 16.72
C LEU A 599 -1.86 -5.50 18.02
N PHE A 600 -0.71 -4.86 18.27
CA PHE A 600 0.06 -5.02 19.50
C PHE A 600 -0.74 -4.59 20.74
N ASN A 601 -1.44 -3.46 20.66
CA ASN A 601 -2.25 -2.95 21.76
C ASN A 601 -3.50 -3.80 22.05
N GLN A 602 -4.04 -4.48 21.03
CA GLN A 602 -5.09 -5.49 21.22
C GLN A 602 -4.56 -6.77 21.88
N ALA A 603 -3.34 -7.16 21.53
CA ALA A 603 -2.71 -8.37 22.07
C ALA A 603 -2.18 -8.20 23.52
N PHE A 604 -1.83 -6.96 23.92
CA PHE A 604 -1.20 -6.66 25.21
C PHE A 604 -1.87 -5.47 25.95
N PRO A 605 -3.16 -5.59 26.36
CA PRO A 605 -3.91 -4.48 26.95
C PRO A 605 -3.34 -3.97 28.29
N SER A 606 -2.63 -4.79 29.06
CA SER A 606 -2.01 -4.37 30.33
C SER A 606 -0.81 -3.44 30.14
N VAL A 607 -0.11 -3.55 29.00
CA VAL A 607 1.00 -2.65 28.64
C VAL A 607 0.44 -1.27 28.29
N ARG A 608 -0.70 -1.22 27.60
CA ARG A 608 -1.45 0.00 27.31
C ARG A 608 -1.91 0.70 28.59
N GLU A 609 -2.51 -0.05 29.50
CA GLU A 609 -3.02 0.46 30.78
C GLU A 609 -1.90 1.00 31.69
N GLN A 610 -0.67 0.45 31.61
CA GLN A 610 0.50 0.97 32.35
C GLN A 610 1.13 2.22 31.74
N ILE A 611 0.86 2.52 30.46
CA ILE A 611 1.36 3.70 29.76
C ILE A 611 0.35 4.84 29.80
N GLU A 612 -0.94 4.52 29.81
CA GLU A 612 -2.04 5.47 29.96
C GLU A 612 -2.18 6.03 31.40
N ASN A 613 -1.61 5.34 32.41
CA ASN A 613 -1.53 5.76 33.82
C ASN A 613 -0.15 6.35 34.15
#